data_AF-A0A351QCP7-F1
#
_entry.id   AF-A0A351QCP7-F1
#
_cell.length_a   1.000
_cell.length_b   1.000
_cell.length_c   1.000
_cell.angle_alpha   90.00
_cell.angle_beta   90.00
_cell.angle_gamma   90.00
#
_symmetry.space_group_name_H-M   'P 1'
#
loop_
_entity.id
_entity.type
_entity.pdbx_description
1 polymer ?
#
loop_
_entity_poly.entity_id
_entity_poly.type
_entity_poly.pdbx_seq_one_letter_code
_entity_poly.pdbx_strand_id
1 'polypeptide(L)'
;MSQIFALVGQSSLQTLEMVFFSTLFSLVLGFPVGVLLYITNPTGISPRPILNQILSRIVNVLRSFPFIILMIVLFPLSRLMLGTSIGTEATIIPLSIAAAPFVARVIETALSEVDSGMIQAARAMGSTNW
;
A
#
# COMPACT_ATOMS: atom_id res chain seq x y z
N MET A 1 -25.52 -29.49 -9.24
CA MET A 1 -24.19 -29.42 -9.87
C MET A 1 -24.02 -28.13 -10.67
N SER A 2 -24.82 -27.86 -11.72
CA SER A 2 -24.71 -26.65 -12.57
C SER A 2 -24.80 -25.32 -11.81
N GLN A 3 -25.68 -25.21 -10.81
CA GLN A 3 -25.81 -24.00 -9.98
C GLN A 3 -24.56 -23.70 -9.13
N ILE A 4 -23.86 -24.73 -8.66
CA ILE A 4 -22.63 -24.56 -7.88
C ILE A 4 -21.52 -24.00 -8.78
N PHE A 5 -21.38 -24.53 -10.01
CA PHE A 5 -20.41 -24.01 -10.97
C PHE A 5 -20.68 -22.55 -11.33
N ALA A 6 -21.96 -22.15 -11.49
CA ALA A 6 -22.32 -20.76 -11.74
C ALA A 6 -21.95 -19.84 -10.55
N LEU A 7 -22.25 -20.26 -9.31
CA LEU A 7 -21.89 -19.53 -8.09
C LEU A 7 -20.37 -19.36 -7.94
N VAL A 8 -19.61 -20.43 -8.11
CA VAL A 8 -18.14 -20.39 -8.02
C VAL A 8 -17.55 -19.49 -9.10
N GLY A 9 -18.08 -19.54 -10.33
CA GLY A 9 -17.66 -18.66 -11.41
C GLY A 9 -17.90 -17.19 -11.08
N GLN A 10 -19.08 -16.85 -10.56
CA GLN A 10 -19.41 -15.49 -10.16
C GLN A 10 -18.54 -15.00 -8.99
N SER A 11 -18.33 -15.82 -7.96
CA SER A 11 -17.47 -15.48 -6.82
C SER A 11 -16.00 -15.33 -7.21
N SER A 12 -15.54 -16.10 -8.20
CA SER A 12 -14.18 -15.95 -8.74
C SER A 12 -14.01 -14.59 -9.42
N LEU A 13 -15.03 -14.14 -10.16
CA LEU A 13 -15.05 -12.83 -10.80
C LEU A 13 -15.05 -11.69 -9.76
N GLN A 14 -15.88 -11.80 -8.73
CA GLN A 14 -15.87 -10.86 -7.59
C GLN A 14 -14.51 -10.79 -6.89
N THR A 15 -13.83 -11.94 -6.76
CA THR A 15 -12.49 -11.99 -6.16
C THR A 15 -11.47 -11.27 -7.04
N LEU A 16 -11.51 -11.50 -8.36
CA LEU A 16 -10.66 -10.79 -9.32
C LEU A 16 -10.87 -9.27 -9.24
N GLU A 17 -12.13 -8.82 -9.19
CA GLU A 17 -12.46 -7.40 -9.02
C GLU A 17 -11.88 -6.84 -7.70
N MET A 18 -12.12 -7.53 -6.59
CA MET A 18 -11.61 -7.13 -5.28
C MET A 18 -10.08 -7.02 -5.29
N VAL A 19 -9.38 -8.05 -5.79
CA VAL A 19 -7.92 -8.08 -5.83
C VAL A 19 -7.39 -6.99 -6.75
N PHE A 20 -7.94 -6.84 -7.95
CA PHE A 20 -7.47 -5.86 -8.94
C PHE A 20 -7.58 -4.44 -8.40
N PHE A 21 -8.77 -4.03 -7.95
CA PHE A 21 -8.98 -2.67 -7.46
C PHE A 21 -8.28 -2.42 -6.13
N SER A 22 -8.27 -3.38 -5.20
CA SER A 22 -7.54 -3.19 -3.94
C SER A 22 -6.04 -3.09 -4.12
N THR A 23 -5.48 -3.84 -5.07
CA THR A 23 -4.07 -3.72 -5.45
C THR A 23 -3.79 -2.36 -6.08
N LEU A 24 -4.64 -1.92 -7.01
CA LEU A 24 -4.49 -0.62 -7.66
C LEU A 24 -4.51 0.53 -6.64
N PHE A 25 -5.51 0.57 -5.76
CA PHE A 25 -5.62 1.64 -4.76
C PHE A 25 -4.54 1.55 -3.68
N SER A 26 -4.16 0.34 -3.26
CA SER A 26 -3.04 0.17 -2.32
C SER A 26 -1.71 0.59 -2.93
N LEU A 27 -1.51 0.44 -4.24
CA LEU A 27 -0.37 1.01 -4.97
C LEU A 27 -0.41 2.54 -4.96
N VAL A 28 -1.54 3.15 -5.30
CA VAL A 28 -1.70 4.62 -5.30
C VAL A 28 -1.40 5.21 -3.92
N LEU A 29 -1.83 4.55 -2.84
CA LEU A 29 -1.60 4.99 -1.47
C LEU A 29 -0.19 4.64 -0.96
N GLY A 30 0.26 3.41 -1.18
CA GLY A 30 1.49 2.86 -0.63
C GLY A 30 2.74 3.32 -1.37
N PHE A 31 2.66 3.54 -2.69
CA PHE A 31 3.82 3.92 -3.50
C PHE A 31 4.42 5.26 -3.07
N PRO A 32 3.65 6.36 -2.93
CA PRO A 32 4.21 7.63 -2.45
C PRO A 32 4.81 7.52 -1.05
N VAL A 33 4.19 6.72 -0.17
CA VAL A 33 4.69 6.49 1.20
C VAL A 33 6.02 5.72 1.17
N GLY A 34 6.13 4.69 0.34
CA GLY A 34 7.37 3.91 0.17
C GLY A 34 8.52 4.73 -0.40
N VAL A 35 8.24 5.55 -1.42
CA VAL A 35 9.21 6.51 -1.98
C VAL A 35 9.65 7.51 -0.91
N LEU A 36 8.71 8.07 -0.14
CA LEU A 36 9.01 9.04 0.90
C LEU A 36 9.84 8.43 2.03
N LEU A 37 9.54 7.18 2.44
CA LEU A 37 10.34 6.43 3.41
C LEU A 37 11.77 6.26 2.92
N TYR A 38 11.97 5.87 1.67
CA TYR A 38 13.30 5.72 1.08
C TYR A 38 14.05 7.05 1.02
N ILE A 39 13.44 8.11 0.50
CA ILE A 39 14.09 9.42 0.34
C ILE A 39 14.52 10.00 1.70
N THR A 40 13.66 9.85 2.72
CA THR A 40 13.89 10.41 4.06
C THR A 40 14.80 9.57 4.94
N ASN A 41 15.16 8.37 4.50
CA ASN A 41 16.07 7.47 5.20
C ASN A 41 17.44 8.16 5.45
N PRO A 42 18.13 7.88 6.58
CA PRO A 42 19.50 8.33 6.83
C PRO A 42 20.48 8.11 5.66
N THR A 43 20.33 7.03 4.90
CA THR A 43 21.16 6.71 3.72
C THR A 43 20.49 7.10 2.39
N GLY A 44 19.35 7.78 2.45
CA GLY A 44 18.54 8.17 1.30
C GLY A 44 18.97 9.50 0.66
N ILE A 45 18.17 9.94 -0.32
CA ILE A 45 18.45 11.13 -1.14
C ILE A 45 18.33 12.44 -0.33
N SER A 46 17.39 12.53 0.61
CA SER A 46 17.19 13.73 1.43
C SER A 46 16.90 13.33 2.88
N PRO A 47 17.94 12.98 3.66
CA PRO A 47 17.79 12.45 5.00
C PRO A 47 16.98 13.38 5.92
N ARG A 48 15.91 12.84 6.51
CA ARG A 48 15.07 13.51 7.51
C ARG A 48 14.73 12.52 8.62
N PRO A 49 15.63 12.30 9.60
CA PRO A 49 15.55 11.17 10.53
C PRO A 49 14.26 11.17 11.36
N ILE A 50 13.79 12.34 11.79
CA ILE A 50 12.55 12.47 12.57
C ILE A 50 11.33 12.04 11.73
N LEU A 51 11.22 12.57 10.50
CA LEU A 51 10.12 12.25 9.60
C LEU A 51 10.12 10.77 9.21
N ASN A 52 11.30 10.24 8.86
CA ASN A 52 11.47 8.83 8.53
C ASN A 52 11.08 7.93 9.71
N GLN A 53 11.50 8.28 10.94
CA GLN A 53 11.17 7.49 12.12
C GLN A 53 9.67 7.48 12.43
N ILE A 54 8.98 8.63 12.27
CA ILE A 54 7.53 8.72 12.46
C ILE A 54 6.80 7.88 11.41
N LEU A 55 7.11 8.07 10.13
CA LEU A 55 6.50 7.30 9.03
C LEU A 55 6.75 5.81 9.17
N SER A 56 7.99 5.42 9.50
CA SER A 56 8.37 4.02 9.71
C SER A 56 7.59 3.41 10.86
N ARG A 57 7.41 4.14 11.97
CA ARG A 57 6.56 3.66 13.09
C ARG A 57 5.12 3.48 12.65
N ILE A 58 4.53 4.45 11.95
CA ILE A 58 3.15 4.36 11.48
C ILE A 58 2.98 3.12 10.58
N VAL A 59 3.84 2.96 9.57
CA VAL A 59 3.79 1.82 8.65
C VAL A 59 3.99 0.49 9.38
N ASN A 60 4.96 0.40 10.29
CA ASN A 60 5.20 -0.83 11.04
C ASN A 60 4.06 -1.18 12.00
N VAL A 61 3.46 -0.18 12.67
CA VAL A 61 2.28 -0.40 13.50
C VAL A 61 1.16 -0.94 12.62
N LEU A 62 0.80 -0.26 11.53
CA LEU A 62 -0.27 -0.72 10.63
C LEU A 62 -0.02 -2.12 10.05
N ARG A 63 1.23 -2.48 9.75
CA ARG A 63 1.61 -3.83 9.28
C ARG A 63 1.54 -4.90 10.37
N SER A 64 1.75 -4.52 11.63
CA SER A 64 1.66 -5.43 12.77
C SER A 64 0.21 -5.73 13.19
N PHE A 65 -0.73 -4.87 12.81
CA PHE A 65 -2.15 -5.13 13.03
C PHE A 65 -2.60 -6.34 12.21
N PRO A 66 -3.29 -7.33 12.81
CA PRO A 66 -3.88 -8.42 12.06
C PRO A 66 -4.83 -7.89 10.99
N PHE A 67 -4.66 -8.36 9.76
CA PHE A 67 -5.38 -7.85 8.59
C PHE A 67 -6.90 -7.80 8.79
N ILE A 68 -7.47 -8.88 9.33
CA ILE A 68 -8.91 -9.00 9.59
C ILE A 68 -9.38 -7.93 10.60
N ILE A 69 -8.58 -7.65 11.64
CA ILE A 69 -8.94 -6.66 12.66
C ILE A 69 -8.95 -5.26 12.05
N LEU A 70 -7.89 -4.92 11.30
CA LEU A 70 -7.81 -3.62 10.61
C LEU A 70 -8.97 -3.44 9.62
N MET A 71 -9.31 -4.50 8.89
CA MET A 71 -10.45 -4.48 7.96
C MET A 71 -11.77 -4.17 8.68
N ILE A 72 -12.05 -4.82 9.82
CA ILE A 72 -13.26 -4.58 10.61
C ILE A 72 -13.31 -3.16 11.16
N VAL A 73 -12.18 -2.63 11.65
CA VAL A 73 -12.06 -1.25 12.14
C VAL A 73 -12.39 -0.22 11.05
N LEU A 74 -12.17 -0.59 9.77
CA LEU A 74 -12.44 0.26 8.62
C LEU A 74 -13.87 0.10 8.05
N PHE A 75 -14.69 -0.83 8.54
CA PHE A 75 -16.09 -0.95 8.08
C PHE A 75 -16.95 0.31 8.23
N PRO A 76 -16.81 1.12 9.31
CA PRO A 76 -17.52 2.39 9.40
C PRO A 76 -17.12 3.35 8.28
N LEU A 77 -15.87 3.31 7.82
CA LEU A 77 -15.38 4.12 6.70
C LEU A 77 -16.05 3.68 5.39
N SER A 78 -16.12 2.36 5.12
CA SER A 78 -16.84 1.85 3.94
C SER A 78 -18.30 2.29 3.94
N ARG A 79 -18.98 2.19 5.09
CA ARG A 79 -20.37 2.62 5.23
C ARG A 79 -20.52 4.14 5.03
N LEU A 80 -19.56 4.94 5.47
CA LEU A 80 -19.58 6.39 5.26
C LEU A 80 -19.45 6.76 3.77
N MET A 81 -18.59 6.05 3.03
CA MET A 81 -18.30 6.35 1.63
C MET A 81 -19.36 5.79 0.67
N LEU A 82 -19.89 4.60 0.94
CA LEU A 82 -20.75 3.85 0.01
C LEU A 82 -22.15 3.56 0.57
N GLY A 83 -22.45 3.96 1.80
CA GLY A 83 -23.72 3.66 2.47
C GLY A 83 -23.87 2.21 2.95
N THR A 84 -22.96 1.31 2.55
CA THR A 84 -22.94 -0.11 2.92
C THR A 84 -21.54 -0.58 3.35
N SER A 85 -21.50 -1.58 4.23
CA SER A 85 -20.27 -2.27 4.65
C SER A 85 -20.17 -3.69 4.07
N ILE A 86 -21.11 -4.08 3.20
CA ILE A 86 -21.21 -5.41 2.61
C ILE A 86 -21.25 -5.29 1.09
N GLY A 87 -20.51 -6.17 0.41
CA GLY A 87 -20.42 -6.25 -1.05
C GLY A 87 -18.99 -6.09 -1.56
N THR A 88 -18.78 -6.41 -2.84
CA THR A 88 -17.47 -6.33 -3.53
C THR A 88 -16.87 -4.92 -3.38
N GLU A 89 -17.64 -3.89 -3.71
CA GLU A 89 -17.20 -2.48 -3.67
C GLU A 89 -16.86 -2.01 -2.25
N ALA A 90 -17.71 -2.35 -1.27
CA ALA A 90 -17.49 -1.98 0.13
C ALA A 90 -16.25 -2.63 0.74
N THR A 91 -15.88 -3.82 0.25
CA THR A 91 -14.73 -4.58 0.72
C THR A 91 -13.43 -4.08 0.10
N ILE A 92 -13.44 -3.52 -1.12
CA ILE A 92 -12.25 -2.95 -1.76
C ILE A 92 -11.59 -1.89 -0.90
N ILE A 93 -12.37 -1.01 -0.25
CA ILE A 93 -11.84 0.09 0.58
C ILE A 93 -10.93 -0.41 1.71
N PRO A 94 -11.38 -1.26 2.64
CA PRO A 94 -10.55 -1.72 3.75
C PRO A 94 -9.41 -2.62 3.27
N LEU A 95 -9.61 -3.43 2.22
CA LEU A 95 -8.52 -4.22 1.61
C LEU A 95 -7.39 -3.30 1.10
N SER A 96 -7.75 -2.21 0.41
CA SER A 96 -6.79 -1.24 -0.15
C SER A 96 -5.96 -0.57 0.93
N ILE A 97 -6.62 -0.07 1.97
CA ILE A 97 -5.96 0.64 3.08
C ILE A 97 -5.09 -0.32 3.89
N ALA A 98 -5.56 -1.55 4.14
CA ALA A 98 -4.79 -2.54 4.86
C ALA A 98 -3.57 -3.04 4.08
N ALA A 99 -3.64 -3.09 2.74
CA ALA A 99 -2.52 -3.47 1.89
C ALA A 99 -1.49 -2.34 1.67
N ALA A 100 -1.90 -1.07 1.72
CA ALA A 100 -1.02 0.07 1.42
C ALA A 100 0.29 0.12 2.26
N PRO A 101 0.31 -0.14 3.57
CA PRO A 101 1.54 -0.20 4.36
C PRO A 101 2.51 -1.30 3.91
N PHE A 102 1.99 -2.44 3.45
CA PHE A 102 2.81 -3.54 2.92
C PHE A 102 3.43 -3.14 1.58
N VAL A 103 2.63 -2.54 0.70
CA VAL A 103 3.12 -1.99 -0.58
C VAL A 103 4.21 -0.95 -0.33
N ALA A 104 4.01 -0.01 0.59
CA ALA A 104 4.99 1.02 0.91
C ALA A 104 6.34 0.39 1.30
N ARG A 105 6.35 -0.67 2.11
CA ARG A 105 7.58 -1.35 2.51
C ARG A 105 8.23 -2.12 1.35
N VAL A 106 7.44 -2.71 0.45
CA VAL A 106 7.96 -3.37 -0.76
C VAL A 106 8.68 -2.35 -1.64
N ILE A 107 8.06 -1.19 -1.88
CA ILE A 107 8.65 -0.11 -2.67
C ILE A 107 9.92 0.43 -2.01
N GLU A 108 9.89 0.70 -0.70
CA GLU A 108 11.06 1.16 0.05
C GLU A 108 12.24 0.17 -0.04
N THR A 109 11.95 -1.14 0.09
CA THR A 109 12.97 -2.19 -0.04
C THR A 109 13.55 -2.23 -1.44
N ALA A 110 12.69 -2.21 -2.48
CA ALA A 110 13.12 -2.23 -3.87
C ALA A 110 14.01 -1.03 -4.22
N LEU A 111 13.69 0.17 -3.72
CA LEU A 111 14.54 1.35 -3.90
C LEU A 111 15.87 1.25 -3.12
N SER A 112 15.86 0.58 -1.97
CA SER A 112 17.07 0.37 -1.16
C SER A 112 18.04 -0.63 -1.77
N GLU A 113 17.59 -1.47 -2.69
CA GLU A 113 18.44 -2.41 -3.45
C GLU A 113 19.20 -1.73 -4.60
N VAL A 114 18.84 -0.50 -4.97
CA VAL A 114 19.54 0.26 -6.00
C VAL A 114 20.91 0.73 -5.48
N ASP A 115 21.95 0.55 -6.30
CA ASP A 115 23.30 0.98 -5.95
C ASP A 115 23.38 2.49 -5.69
N SER A 116 23.91 2.85 -4.52
CA SER A 116 24.21 4.22 -4.12
C SER A 116 25.12 4.97 -5.12
N GLY A 117 25.96 4.26 -5.88
CA GLY A 117 26.79 4.85 -6.94
C GLY A 117 25.96 5.49 -8.05
N MET A 118 24.77 4.96 -8.34
CA MET A 118 23.85 5.51 -9.33
C MET A 118 23.31 6.87 -8.90
N ILE A 119 23.03 7.04 -7.61
CA ILE A 119 22.58 8.31 -7.02
C ILE A 119 23.70 9.35 -7.08
N GLN A 120 24.94 8.95 -6.79
CA GLN A 120 26.10 9.84 -6.87
C GLN A 120 26.35 10.30 -8.31
N ALA A 121 26.26 9.40 -9.28
CA ALA A 121 26.38 9.73 -10.69
C ALA A 121 25.28 10.71 -11.15
N ALA A 122 24.02 10.47 -10.76
CA ALA A 122 22.92 11.38 -11.07
C ALA A 122 23.14 12.80 -10.51
N ARG A 123 23.62 12.92 -9.27
CA ARG A 123 23.97 14.22 -8.67
C ARG A 123 25.13 14.90 -9.39
N ALA A 124 26.16 14.15 -9.80
CA ALA A 124 27.30 14.69 -10.54
C ALA A 124 26.89 15.24 -11.91
N MET A 125 25.85 14.67 -12.54
CA MET A 125 25.25 15.19 -13.77
C MET A 125 24.35 16.42 -13.55
N GLY A 126 24.20 16.91 -12.31
CA GLY A 126 23.38 18.07 -11.99
C GLY A 126 21.90 17.75 -11.70
N SER A 127 21.54 16.49 -11.49
CA SER A 127 20.17 16.12 -11.11
C SER A 127 19.79 16.70 -9.76
N THR A 128 18.56 17.22 -9.67
CA THR A 128 17.93 17.60 -8.41
C THR A 128 17.46 16.37 -7.63
N ASN A 129 16.96 16.56 -6.41
CA ASN A 129 16.40 15.48 -5.57
C ASN A 129 15.01 14.98 -6.05
N TRP A 130 14.57 15.40 -7.24
CA TRP A 130 13.28 15.10 -7.86
C TRP A 130 13.50 14.58 -9.28
#